data_AF-A0A963L5Y2-F1
#
_entry.id   AF-A0A963L5Y2-F1
#
_cell.length_a   1.000
_cell.length_b   1.000
_cell.length_c   1.000
_cell.angle_alpha   90.00
_cell.angle_beta   90.00
_cell.angle_gamma   90.00
#
_symmetry.space_group_name_H-M   'P 1'
#
loop_
_entity.id
_entity.type
_entity.pdbx_description
1 polymer ?
#
loop_
_entity_poly.entity_id
_entity_poly.type
_entity_poly.pdbx_seq_one_letter_code
_entity_poly.pdbx_strand_id
1 'polypeptide(L)'
;MRKTYPLRPEGKHPDRVLDAVKHDIRRYQKRERRRELPEGKHFWDFDCRFGADRDSAKTVHPGELMGLLDAMAREGAAQCYVELLARPAVRRARPDAPPQDDSSETGPV
;
A
#
# COMPACT_ATOMS: atom_id res chain seq x y z
N MET A 1 -5.21 -7.14 -5.65
CA MET A 1 -4.56 -8.40 -5.26
C MET A 1 -4.38 -8.45 -3.75
N ARG A 2 -4.43 -9.64 -3.15
CA ARG A 2 -4.12 -9.88 -1.73
C ARG A 2 -3.13 -11.02 -1.66
N LYS A 3 -1.95 -10.79 -1.08
CA LYS A 3 -0.90 -11.80 -1.07
C LYS A 3 0.07 -11.61 0.10
N THR A 4 0.46 -12.72 0.69
CA THR A 4 1.56 -12.78 1.65
C THR A 4 2.82 -13.20 0.90
N TYR A 5 3.92 -12.49 1.13
CA TYR A 5 5.22 -12.77 0.55
C TYR A 5 6.19 -13.19 1.64
N PRO A 6 6.85 -14.34 1.52
CA PRO A 6 7.92 -14.72 2.43
C PRO A 6 9.14 -13.86 2.13
N LEU A 7 9.55 -12.98 3.04
CA LEU A 7 10.69 -12.07 2.90
C LEU A 7 12.03 -12.79 3.12
N ARG A 8 12.02 -13.88 3.90
CA ARG A 8 13.17 -14.74 4.12
C ARG A 8 12.87 -16.20 3.76
N PRO A 9 12.73 -16.54 2.46
CA PRO A 9 12.65 -17.92 2.04
C PRO A 9 14.02 -18.60 2.23
N GLU A 10 14.01 -19.84 2.70
CA GLU A 10 15.22 -20.64 2.83
C GLU A 10 15.92 -20.78 1.47
N GLY A 11 17.20 -20.39 1.41
CA GLY A 11 18.01 -20.44 0.18
C GLY A 11 17.86 -19.27 -0.79
N LYS A 12 17.14 -18.18 -0.46
CA LYS A 12 17.03 -16.97 -1.30
C LYS A 12 17.56 -15.72 -0.61
N HIS A 13 18.20 -14.85 -1.40
CA HIS A 13 18.69 -13.56 -0.90
C HIS A 13 17.51 -12.61 -0.62
N PRO A 14 17.42 -12.00 0.58
CA PRO A 14 16.30 -11.14 0.96
C PRO A 14 16.12 -9.96 0.02
N ASP A 15 17.20 -9.36 -0.48
CA ASP A 15 17.12 -8.25 -1.45
C ASP A 15 16.41 -8.66 -2.75
N ARG A 16 16.64 -9.89 -3.24
CA ARG A 16 15.98 -10.38 -4.45
C ARG A 16 14.50 -10.59 -4.24
N VAL A 17 14.12 -11.00 -3.02
CA VAL A 17 12.73 -11.16 -2.64
C VAL A 17 12.06 -9.80 -2.55
N LEU A 18 12.68 -8.84 -1.87
CA LEU A 18 12.24 -7.45 -1.80
C LEU A 18 11.97 -6.87 -3.19
N ASP A 19 12.93 -7.00 -4.10
CA ASP A 19 12.79 -6.51 -5.47
C ASP A 19 11.63 -7.18 -6.20
N ALA A 20 11.45 -8.50 -6.02
CA ALA A 20 10.34 -9.23 -6.62
C ALA A 20 8.98 -8.72 -6.09
N VAL A 21 8.86 -8.48 -4.78
CA VAL A 21 7.64 -7.92 -4.17
C VAL A 21 7.37 -6.51 -4.69
N LYS A 22 8.38 -5.63 -4.68
CA LYS A 22 8.28 -4.25 -5.23
C LYS A 22 7.83 -4.26 -6.68
N HIS A 23 8.40 -5.15 -7.49
CA HIS A 23 8.06 -5.27 -8.90
C HIS A 23 6.62 -5.75 -9.11
N ASP A 24 6.15 -6.71 -8.32
CA ASP A 24 4.77 -7.22 -8.38
C ASP A 24 3.76 -6.12 -8.05
N ILE A 25 4.02 -5.35 -6.99
CA ILE A 25 3.21 -4.18 -6.59
C ILE A 25 3.18 -3.13 -7.71
N ARG A 26 4.34 -2.74 -8.26
CA ARG A 26 4.43 -1.76 -9.37
C ARG A 26 3.69 -2.25 -10.61
N ARG A 27 3.85 -3.55 -10.93
CA ARG A 27 3.16 -4.19 -12.04
C ARG A 27 1.65 -4.14 -11.86
N TYR A 28 1.15 -4.41 -10.66
CA TYR A 28 -0.28 -4.35 -10.36
C TYR A 28 -0.83 -2.93 -10.46
N GLN A 29 -0.19 -1.95 -9.80
CA GLN A 29 -0.59 -0.53 -9.88
C GLN A 29 -0.60 -0.01 -11.33
N LYS A 30 0.44 -0.37 -12.11
CA LYS A 30 0.54 0.04 -13.51
C LYS A 30 -0.54 -0.59 -14.38
N ARG A 31 -0.90 -1.85 -14.12
CA ARG A 31 -1.99 -2.54 -14.85
C ARG A 31 -3.32 -1.86 -14.59
N GLU A 32 -3.59 -1.48 -13.35
CA GLU A 32 -4.86 -0.85 -13.04
C GLU A 32 -4.93 0.59 -13.54
N ARG A 33 -3.86 1.38 -13.39
CA ARG A 33 -3.81 2.75 -13.94
C ARG A 33 -3.95 2.80 -15.47
N ARG A 34 -3.67 1.69 -16.16
CA ARG A 34 -3.88 1.56 -17.60
C ARG A 34 -5.31 1.21 -17.98
N ARG A 35 -6.17 0.85 -17.02
CA ARG A 35 -7.58 0.59 -17.28
C ARG A 35 -8.31 1.91 -17.51
N GLU A 36 -9.19 1.89 -18.50
CA GLU A 36 -10.10 3.00 -18.76
C GLU A 36 -10.97 3.22 -17.53
N LEU A 37 -11.06 4.48 -17.11
CA LEU A 37 -11.98 4.85 -16.04
C LEU A 37 -13.41 4.75 -16.58
N PRO A 38 -14.31 4.06 -15.87
CA PRO A 38 -15.73 4.08 -16.20
C PRO A 38 -16.28 5.51 -16.20
N GLU A 39 -17.32 5.76 -17.00
CA GLU A 39 -18.00 7.06 -17.04
C GLU A 39 -18.38 7.55 -15.63
N GLY A 40 -18.04 8.81 -15.33
CA GLY A 40 -18.30 9.42 -14.02
C GLY A 40 -17.27 9.10 -12.92
N LYS A 41 -16.22 8.31 -13.20
CA LYS A 41 -15.10 8.07 -12.28
C LYS A 41 -13.94 9.00 -12.63
N HIS A 42 -13.34 9.61 -11.60
CA HIS A 42 -12.26 10.59 -11.81
C HIS A 42 -10.87 10.03 -11.49
N PHE A 43 -10.78 9.03 -10.60
CA PHE A 43 -9.51 8.40 -10.25
C PHE A 43 -9.67 6.94 -9.82
N TRP A 44 -8.60 6.18 -9.96
CA TRP A 44 -8.45 4.86 -9.35
C TRP A 44 -7.93 5.04 -7.93
N ASP A 45 -8.78 4.75 -6.95
CA ASP A 45 -8.36 4.67 -5.56
C ASP A 45 -7.72 3.31 -5.29
N PHE A 46 -6.67 3.31 -4.47
CA PHE A 46 -5.93 2.10 -4.11
C PHE A 46 -5.99 1.92 -2.61
N ASP A 47 -6.84 1.00 -2.15
CA ASP A 47 -6.84 0.58 -0.76
C ASP A 47 -5.65 -0.36 -0.55
N CYS A 48 -4.60 0.20 0.04
CA CYS A 48 -3.35 -0.47 0.30
C CYS A 48 -3.28 -0.85 1.77
N ARG A 49 -3.17 -2.14 2.08
CA ARG A 49 -2.89 -2.61 3.44
C ARG A 49 -1.57 -3.36 3.49
N PHE A 50 -0.78 -3.06 4.51
CA PHE A 50 0.56 -3.64 4.71
C PHE A 50 0.76 -4.03 6.17
N GLY A 51 1.39 -5.18 6.42
CA GLY A 51 1.70 -5.68 7.76
C GLY A 51 2.54 -6.95 7.71
N ALA A 52 2.88 -7.50 8.87
CA ALA A 52 3.55 -8.80 8.94
C ALA A 52 2.60 -9.93 8.50
N ASP A 53 1.31 -9.77 8.79
CA ASP A 53 0.24 -10.71 8.53
C ASP A 53 -1.07 -9.96 8.25
N ARG A 54 -2.16 -10.68 7.97
CA ARG A 54 -3.45 -10.09 7.60
C ARG A 54 -4.09 -9.29 8.73
N ASP A 55 -3.88 -9.71 9.98
CA ASP A 55 -4.49 -9.14 11.17
C ASP A 55 -3.71 -7.91 11.65
N SER A 56 -2.38 -7.95 11.57
CA SER A 56 -1.51 -6.79 11.84
C SER A 56 -1.45 -5.78 10.67
N ALA A 57 -2.03 -6.11 9.52
CA ALA A 57 -2.03 -5.23 8.36
C ALA A 57 -2.85 -3.96 8.58
N LYS A 58 -2.19 -2.82 8.43
CA LYS A 58 -2.79 -1.49 8.53
C LYS A 58 -2.98 -0.89 7.15
N THR A 59 -4.00 -0.04 7.01
CA THR A 59 -4.16 0.77 5.81
C THR A 59 -3.03 1.78 5.73
N VAL A 60 -2.34 1.80 4.59
CA VAL A 60 -1.16 2.63 4.34
C VAL A 60 -1.26 3.25 2.95
N HIS A 61 -0.56 4.35 2.71
CA HIS A 61 -0.58 4.95 1.38
C HIS A 61 0.26 4.12 0.37
N PRO A 62 -0.15 3.98 -0.90
CA PRO A 62 0.65 3.27 -1.92
C PRO A 62 2.08 3.83 -2.08
N GLY A 63 2.28 5.12 -1.78
CA GLY A 63 3.62 5.75 -1.77
C GLY A 63 4.51 5.27 -0.63
N GLU A 64 3.93 4.95 0.53
CA GLU A 64 4.65 4.49 1.73
C GLU A 64 4.96 2.99 1.70
N LEU A 65 4.17 2.23 0.92
CA LEU A 65 4.25 0.78 0.88
C LEU A 65 5.66 0.25 0.49
N MET A 66 6.38 0.97 -0.37
CA MET A 66 7.78 0.66 -0.71
C MET A 66 8.71 0.83 0.50
N GLY A 67 8.58 1.94 1.23
CA GLY A 67 9.42 2.25 2.38
C GLY A 67 9.14 1.32 3.56
N LEU A 68 7.88 1.00 3.82
CA LEU A 68 7.47 0.04 4.85
C LEU A 68 7.99 -1.37 4.57
N LEU A 69 7.95 -1.80 3.30
CA LEU A 69 8.52 -3.07 2.87
C LEU A 69 10.04 -3.11 3.09
N ASP A 70 10.76 -2.05 2.73
CA ASP A 70 12.20 -1.93 2.99
C ASP A 70 12.52 -1.96 4.48
N ALA A 71 11.74 -1.26 5.31
CA ALA A 71 11.90 -1.26 6.76
C ALA A 71 11.66 -2.66 7.35
N MET A 72 10.55 -3.31 7.00
CA MET A 72 10.19 -4.64 7.51
C MET A 72 11.22 -5.72 7.13
N ALA A 73 11.78 -5.64 5.93
CA ALA A 73 12.84 -6.56 5.53
C ALA A 73 14.17 -6.28 6.24
N ARG A 74 14.51 -5.01 6.51
CA ARG A 74 15.67 -4.63 7.34
C ARG A 74 15.53 -5.09 8.78
N GLU A 75 14.33 -5.01 9.35
CA GLU A 75 13.99 -5.57 10.68
C GLU A 75 14.09 -7.09 10.71
N GLY A 76 14.14 -7.74 9.54
CA GLY A 76 14.32 -9.19 9.43
C GLY A 76 13.05 -9.98 9.57
N ALA A 77 11.89 -9.40 9.24
CA ALA A 77 10.63 -10.11 9.21
C ALA A 77 10.70 -11.36 8.29
N ALA A 78 10.05 -12.44 8.71
CA ALA A 78 10.01 -13.68 7.94
C ALA A 78 9.12 -13.55 6.69
N GLN A 79 8.05 -12.77 6.79
CA GLN A 79 7.06 -12.56 5.74
C GLN A 79 6.42 -11.17 5.86
N CYS A 80 5.77 -10.72 4.79
CA CYS A 80 4.94 -9.53 4.78
C CYS A 80 3.62 -9.79 4.06
N TYR A 81 2.54 -9.24 4.59
CA TYR A 81 1.24 -9.20 3.95
C TYR A 81 1.10 -7.90 3.14
N VAL A 82 0.67 -8.06 1.88
CA VAL A 82 0.37 -6.93 0.98
C VAL A 82 -1.02 -7.12 0.38
N GLU A 83 -1.85 -6.12 0.56
CA GLU A 83 -3.17 -6.02 -0.05
C GLU A 83 -3.26 -4.72 -0.83
N LEU A 84 -3.53 -4.82 -2.13
CA LEU A 84 -3.77 -3.70 -3.03
C LEU A 84 -5.13 -3.90 -3.69
N LEU A 85 -6.15 -3.17 -3.29
CA LEU A 85 -7.46 -3.20 -3.92
C LEU A 85 -7.69 -1.91 -4.71
N ALA A 86 -7.71 -2.07 -6.03
CA ALA A 86 -8.13 -1.00 -6.92
C ALA A 86 -9.64 -0.83 -6.90
N ARG A 87 -10.11 0.40 -6.67
CA ARG A 87 -11.53 0.74 -6.73
C ARG A 87 -11.72 1.99 -7.59
N PRO A 88 -12.64 1.97 -8.56
CA PRO A 88 -12.97 3.16 -9.33
C PRO A 88 -13.72 4.13 -8.42
N ALA A 89 -13.07 5.23 -8.07
CA ALA A 89 -13.60 6.22 -7.14
C ALA A 89 -14.12 7.45 -7.90
N VAL A 90 -15.26 7.95 -7.42
CA VAL A 90 -15.73 9.31 -7.74
C VAL A 90 -15.19 10.17 -6.61
N ARG A 91 -14.70 11.37 -6.92
CA ARG A 91 -14.37 12.37 -5.90
C ARG A 91 -15.66 12.77 -5.18
N ARG A 92 -16.00 12.06 -4.11
CA ARG A 92 -17.04 12.42 -3.16
C ARG A 92 -16.33 13.18 -2.04
N ALA A 93 -16.77 14.40 -1.73
CA ALA A 93 -16.37 15.06 -0.49
C ALA A 93 -16.63 14.07 0.66
N ARG A 94 -15.60 13.74 1.41
CA ARG A 94 -15.48 12.53 2.24
C ARG A 94 -16.38 12.61 3.49
N PRO A 95 -17.16 11.57 3.80
CA PRO A 95 -17.37 11.16 5.18
C PRO A 95 -16.90 9.71 5.30
N ASP A 96 -15.60 9.53 5.51
CA ASP A 96 -14.97 8.43 6.25
C ASP A 96 -13.44 8.56 6.10
N ALA A 97 -12.90 9.52 6.84
CA ALA A 97 -11.58 9.41 7.41
C ALA A 97 -11.80 9.42 8.92
N PRO A 98 -11.28 8.48 9.72
CA PRO A 98 -11.07 8.78 11.13
C PRO A 98 -10.21 10.06 11.20
N PRO A 99 -10.52 11.00 12.10
CA PRO A 99 -9.85 12.29 12.16
C PRO A 99 -8.36 12.05 12.39
N GLN A 100 -7.54 12.35 11.38
CA GLN A 100 -6.16 12.71 11.65
C GLN A 100 -6.24 14.08 12.28
N ASP A 101 -6.02 14.09 13.59
CA ASP A 101 -5.81 15.27 14.41
C ASP A 101 -4.57 16.00 13.86
N ASP A 102 -4.79 16.84 12.85
CA ASP A 102 -3.88 17.92 12.51
C ASP A 102 -4.16 19.00 13.56
N SER A 103 -3.55 18.82 14.74
CA SER A 103 -3.51 19.85 15.77
C SER A 103 -2.79 21.07 15.19
N SER A 104 -3.62 21.96 14.64
CA SER A 104 -3.56 23.41 14.71
C SER A 104 -2.31 24.01 15.39
N GLU A 105 -1.61 24.88 14.67
CA GLU A 105 -1.44 26.26 15.15
C GLU A 105 -1.20 27.19 13.95
N THR A 106 -2.29 27.77 13.43
CA THR A 106 -2.24 29.10 12.83
C THR A 106 -2.93 30.03 13.81
N GLY A 107 -2.18 30.98 14.37
CA GLY A 107 -2.74 32.02 15.22
C GLY A 107 -1.85 33.27 15.23
N PRO A 108 -2.42 34.49 15.20
CA PRO A 108 -1.79 35.68 14.63
C PRO A 108 -1.33 36.71 15.69
N VAL A 109 -0.41 37.60 15.31
CA VAL A 109 -0.42 39.03 15.68
C VAL A 109 0.49 39.82 14.76
#